data_AF-A8YAG6-F1
#
_entry.id   AF-A8YAG6-F1
#
_cell.length_a   1.000
_cell.length_b   1.000
_cell.length_c   1.000
_cell.angle_alpha   90.00
_cell.angle_beta   90.00
_cell.angle_gamma   90.00
#
_symmetry.space_group_name_H-M   'P 1'
#
loop_
_entity.id
_entity.type
_entity.pdbx_description
1 polymer ?
#
loop_
_entity_poly.entity_id
_entity_poly.type
_entity_poly.pdbx_seq_one_letter_code
_entity_poly.pdbx_strand_id
1 'polypeptide(L)' 'MNWESLKAQPETVREKVKEVSVDMWSGFTAVIKELFPNAKIIYDRFDSFGFGG' A
#
# COMPACT_ATOMS: atom_id res chain seq x y z
N MET A 1 -9.68 -5.32 -3.43
CA MET A 1 -9.95 -4.31 -2.39
C MET A 1 -10.24 -2.99 -3.12
N ASN A 2 -11.46 -2.45 -3.05
CA ASN A 2 -11.79 -1.15 -3.69
C ASN A 2 -11.18 0.00 -2.87
N TRP A 3 -10.57 0.99 -3.51
CA TRP A 3 -9.98 2.17 -2.86
C TRP A 3 -11.00 2.99 -2.06
N GLU A 4 -12.28 2.91 -2.43
CA GLU A 4 -13.38 3.57 -1.74
C GLU A 4 -13.51 3.12 -0.28
N SER A 5 -13.26 1.84 0.00
CA SER A 5 -13.29 1.31 1.36
C SER A 5 -12.10 1.80 2.20
N LEU A 6 -10.96 2.15 1.59
CA LEU A 6 -9.84 2.78 2.28
C LEU A 6 -10.17 4.23 2.68
N LYS A 7 -10.91 4.95 1.83
CA LYS A 7 -11.44 6.30 2.13
C LYS A 7 -12.55 6.30 3.18
N ALA A 8 -13.22 5.17 3.40
CA ALA A 8 -14.21 5.02 4.46
C ALA A 8 -13.58 4.74 5.85
N GLN A 9 -12.30 4.31 5.91
CA GLN A 9 -11.63 4.03 7.18
C GLN A 9 -11.40 5.34 7.96
N PRO A 10 -11.64 5.36 9.28
CA PRO A 10 -11.37 6.53 10.11
C PRO A 10 -9.88 6.87 10.13
N GLU A 11 -9.58 8.16 10.23
CA GLU A 11 -8.23 8.75 10.28
C GLU A 11 -7.32 8.07 11.32
N THR A 12 -7.85 7.71 12.49
CA THR A 12 -7.14 6.99 13.55
C THR A 12 -6.63 5.61 13.13
N VAL A 13 -7.31 4.96 12.17
CA VAL A 13 -6.84 3.70 11.58
C VAL A 13 -5.74 4.00 10.58
N ARG A 14 -5.90 5.02 9.74
CA ARG A 14 -4.89 5.39 8.72
C ARG A 14 -3.58 5.85 9.34
N GLU A 15 -3.61 6.58 10.44
CA GLU A 15 -2.40 6.97 11.18
C GLU A 15 -1.67 5.79 11.83
N LYS A 16 -2.39 4.72 12.18
CA LYS A 16 -1.80 3.49 12.71
C LYS A 16 -1.17 2.60 11.63
N VAL A 17 -1.48 2.85 10.36
CA VAL A 17 -0.87 2.09 9.25
C VAL A 17 0.58 2.54 9.08
N LYS A 18 1.50 1.63 9.37
CA LYS A 18 2.94 1.86 9.22
C LYS A 18 3.47 1.43 7.85
N GLU A 19 2.84 0.45 7.22
CA GLU A 19 3.29 -0.14 5.96
C GLU A 19 2.09 -0.48 5.08
N VAL A 20 2.19 -0.16 3.80
CA VAL A 20 1.19 -0.50 2.78
C VAL A 20 1.89 -1.22 1.64
N SER A 21 1.49 -2.46 1.38
CA SER A 21 1.92 -3.22 0.20
C SER A 21 1.07 -2.83 -1.01
N VAL A 22 1.69 -2.29 -2.05
CA VAL A 22 1.03 -1.91 -3.31
C VAL A 22 1.55 -2.82 -4.40
N ASP A 23 0.66 -3.65 -4.95
CA ASP A 23 0.89 -4.43 -6.17
C ASP A 23 1.10 -3.44 -7.33
N MET A 24 2.03 -3.72 -8.25
CA MET A 24 2.66 -2.77 -9.20
C MET A 24 1.72 -2.01 -10.16
N TRP A 25 0.79 -1.21 -9.62
CA TRP A 25 -0.08 -0.31 -10.35
C TRP A 25 0.27 1.13 -10.02
N SER A 26 1.01 1.78 -10.93
CA SER A 26 1.47 3.16 -10.77
C SER A 26 0.35 4.17 -10.50
N GLY A 27 -0.91 3.87 -10.86
CA GLY A 27 -2.06 4.73 -10.57
C GLY A 27 -2.44 4.78 -9.10
N PHE A 28 -2.12 3.73 -8.32
CA PHE A 28 -2.53 3.62 -6.92
C PHE A 28 -1.55 4.25 -5.94
N THR A 29 -0.28 4.36 -6.32
CA THR A 29 0.80 4.90 -5.48
C THR A 29 0.50 6.32 -4.99
N ALA A 30 -0.01 7.18 -5.89
CA ALA A 30 -0.35 8.56 -5.54
C ALA A 30 -1.49 8.62 -4.50
N VAL A 31 -2.51 7.78 -4.69
CA VAL A 31 -3.67 7.68 -3.79
C VAL A 31 -3.26 7.16 -2.42
N ILE A 32 -2.40 6.14 -2.34
CA ILE A 32 -1.90 5.61 -1.07
C ILE A 32 -1.06 6.65 -0.34
N LYS A 33 -0.25 7.44 -1.05
CA LYS A 33 0.57 8.48 -0.43
C LYS A 33 -0.28 9.64 0.12
N GLU A 34 -1.40 9.94 -0.53
CA GLU A 34 -2.39 10.92 -0.04
C GLU A 34 -3.18 10.38 1.16
N LEU A 35 -3.59 9.10 1.13
CA LEU A 35 -4.39 8.50 2.19
C LEU A 35 -3.58 8.09 3.43
N PHE A 36 -2.32 7.71 3.24
CA PHE A 36 -1.44 7.15 4.26
C PHE A 36 -0.05 7.82 4.20
N PRO A 37 0.07 9.11 4.54
CA PRO A 37 1.34 9.85 4.46
C PRO A 37 2.39 9.30 5.44
N ASN A 38 1.96 8.69 6.54
CA ASN A 38 2.84 8.09 7.55
C ASN A 38 3.24 6.63 7.22
N ALA A 39 2.59 6.01 6.22
CA ALA A 39 2.87 4.64 5.88
C ALA A 39 4.01 4.53 4.88
N LYS A 40 4.88 3.55 5.10
CA LYS A 40 5.89 3.16 4.13
C LYS A 40 5.23 2.36 3.01
N ILE A 41 5.33 2.87 1.79
CA ILE A 41 4.85 2.17 0.60
C ILE A 41 5.87 1.10 0.25
N ILE A 42 5.48 -0.16 0.40
CA ILE A 42 6.22 -1.34 -0.03
C ILE A 42 5.60 -1.74 -1.37
N TYR A 43 6.38 -1.75 -2.44
CA TYR A 43 5.90 -2.36 -3.68
C TYR A 43 6.03 -3.86 -3.54
N ASP A 44 4.95 -4.59 -3.77
CA ASP A 44 5.00 -6.05 -3.88
C ASP A 44 5.76 -6.36 -5.18
N ARG A 45 7.08 -6.39 -5.07
CA ARG A 45 7.89 -7.10 -6.04
C ARG A 45 7.61 -8.54 -5.71
N PHE A 46 6.81 -9.22 -6.53
CA PHE A 46 6.84 -10.68 -6.59
C PHE A 46 8.29 -11.11 -6.43
N ASP A 47 8.62 -11.66 -5.27
CA ASP A 47 9.87 -12.36 -5.08
C ASP A 47 9.70 -13.70 -5.80
N SER A 48 9.75 -13.64 -7.13
CA SER A 48 10.36 -14.72 -7.91
C SER A 48 11.87 -14.47 -7.89
N PHE A 49 12.44 -14.20 -6.72
CA PHE A 49 13.83 -14.54 -6.48
C PHE A 49 13.86 -16.00 -6.01
N GLY A 50 13.41 -16.87 -6.91
CA GLY A 50 13.78 -18.28 -6.89
C GLY A 50 15.28 -18.39 -7.10
N PHE A 51 16.03 -18.18 -6.02
CA PHE A 51 17.38 -18.70 -5.88
C PHE A 51 17.32 -20.21 -6.09
N GLY A 52 18.00 -20.68 -7.14
CA GLY A 52 18.72 -21.95 -7.20
C GLY A 52 17.94 -23.24 -6.91
N GLY A 53 17.58 -23.93 -7.99
CA GLY A 53 17.51 -25.39 -8.06
C GLY A 53 18.21 -25.84 -9.34
#